data_AF-A0A2E6RJT1-F1
#
_entry.id   AF-A0A2E6RJT1-F1
#
_cell.length_a   1.000
_cell.length_b   1.000
_cell.length_c   1.000
_cell.angle_alpha   90.00
_cell.angle_beta   90.00
_cell.angle_gamma   90.00
#
_symmetry.space_group_name_H-M   'P 1'
#
loop_
_entity.id
_entity.type
_entity.pdbx_description
1 polymer ?
#
loop_
_entity_poly.entity_id
_entity_poly.type
_entity_poly.pdbx_seq_one_letter_code
_entity_poly.pdbx_strand_id
1 'polypeptide(L)' 'MLGLVLAFSLPPTAAFADSLREVAERVARQHDAKVVSARVVERNGQKFYVIRILTRDGVVRTITVPARD' A
#
# COMPACT_ATOMS: atom_id res chain seq x y z
N MET A 1 -27.66 2.55 -40.15
CA MET A 1 -26.23 2.89 -40.08
C MET A 1 -25.92 3.26 -38.63
N LEU A 2 -24.89 2.61 -38.06
CA LEU A 2 -24.20 2.92 -36.79
C LEU A 2 -24.99 2.81 -35.47
N GLY A 3 -24.86 1.63 -34.86
CA GLY A 3 -25.14 1.40 -33.45
C GLY A 3 -23.98 1.89 -32.58
N LEU A 4 -24.36 2.61 -31.52
CA LEU A 4 -23.57 3.23 -30.47
C LEU A 4 -22.67 2.23 -29.72
N VAL A 5 -21.38 2.55 -29.55
CA VAL A 5 -20.48 1.81 -28.64
C VAL A 5 -20.04 2.76 -27.52
N LEU A 6 -20.59 2.56 -26.31
CA LEU A 6 -20.06 3.15 -25.08
C LEU A 6 -18.86 2.31 -24.63
N ALA A 7 -17.64 2.84 -24.80
CA ALA A 7 -16.46 2.29 -24.17
C ALA A 7 -16.37 2.80 -22.72
N PHE A 8 -16.81 1.97 -21.77
CA PHE A 8 -16.66 2.24 -20.35
C PHE A 8 -15.22 1.89 -19.91
N SER A 9 -14.35 2.89 -19.91
CA SER A 9 -12.96 2.76 -19.42
C SER A 9 -12.96 2.78 -17.88
N LEU A 10 -12.97 1.61 -17.24
CA LEU A 10 -12.71 1.50 -15.81
C LEU A 10 -11.21 1.73 -15.54
N PRO A 11 -10.83 2.66 -14.63
CA PRO A 11 -9.43 2.86 -14.30
C PRO A 11 -8.89 1.70 -13.44
N PRO A 12 -7.70 1.14 -13.75
CA PRO A 12 -7.06 0.13 -12.92
C PRO A 12 -6.45 0.80 -11.68
N THR A 13 -7.16 0.84 -10.56
CA THR A 13 -6.65 1.44 -9.31
C THR A 13 -6.56 0.47 -8.12
N ALA A 14 -6.96 -0.79 -8.27
CA ALA A 14 -7.02 -1.73 -7.15
C ALA A 14 -5.71 -2.48 -6.84
N ALA A 15 -4.81 -2.64 -7.81
CA ALA A 15 -3.61 -3.50 -7.63
C ALA A 15 -2.63 -3.01 -6.53
N PHE A 16 -2.64 -1.71 -6.23
CA PHE A 16 -1.74 -1.14 -5.22
C PHE A 16 -2.30 -1.23 -3.78
N ALA A 17 -3.63 -1.34 -3.62
CA ALA A 17 -4.25 -1.41 -2.31
C ALA A 17 -4.05 -2.79 -1.66
N ASP A 18 -4.13 -3.84 -2.47
CA ASP A 18 -3.90 -5.22 -2.02
C ASP A 18 -2.43 -5.42 -1.59
N SER A 19 -1.49 -4.93 -2.39
CA SER A 19 -0.05 -4.99 -2.05
C SER A 19 0.30 -4.15 -0.82
N LEU A 20 -0.23 -2.93 -0.68
CA LEU A 20 0.00 -2.09 0.50
C LEU A 20 -0.50 -2.78 1.79
N ARG A 21 -1.70 -3.36 1.77
CA ARG A 21 -2.27 -4.06 2.91
C ARG A 21 -1.44 -5.28 3.28
N GLU A 22 -1.07 -6.10 2.29
CA GLU A 22 -0.28 -7.30 2.51
C GLU A 22 1.10 -6.97 3.12
N VAL A 23 1.79 -5.96 2.59
CA VAL A 23 3.09 -5.53 3.13
C VAL A 23 2.92 -4.96 4.55
N ALA A 24 1.90 -4.13 4.80
CA ALA A 24 1.64 -3.57 6.12
C ALA A 24 1.38 -4.67 7.17
N GLU A 25 0.56 -5.67 6.84
CA GLU A 25 0.29 -6.80 7.73
C GLU A 25 1.53 -7.67 7.95
N ARG A 26 2.31 -7.95 6.90
CA ARG A 26 3.57 -8.69 6.99
C ARG A 26 4.53 -8.02 7.97
N VAL A 27 4.71 -6.70 7.83
CA VAL A 27 5.55 -5.89 8.70
C VAL A 27 5.04 -5.90 10.15
N ALA A 28 3.73 -5.73 10.34
CA ALA A 28 3.13 -5.80 11.66
C ALA A 28 3.36 -7.17 12.34
N ARG A 29 3.21 -8.28 11.61
CA ARG A 29 3.47 -9.63 12.12
C ARG A 29 4.94 -9.83 12.50
N GLN A 30 5.87 -9.36 11.66
CA GLN A 30 7.31 -9.47 11.90
C GLN A 30 7.76 -8.71 13.16
N HIS A 31 7.08 -7.61 13.48
CA HIS A 31 7.39 -6.78 14.64
C HIS A 31 6.46 -7.01 15.83
N ASP A 32 5.57 -8.00 15.75
CA ASP A 32 4.54 -8.27 16.77
C ASP A 32 3.81 -6.98 17.20
N ALA A 33 3.40 -6.20 16.20
CA ALA A 33 2.94 -4.82 16.34
C ALA A 33 1.57 -4.63 15.65
N LYS A 34 0.92 -3.49 15.92
CA LYS A 34 -0.33 -3.09 15.24
C LYS A 34 -0.03 -2.05 14.17
N VAL A 35 -0.67 -2.16 13.01
CA VAL A 35 -0.59 -1.12 11.97
C VAL A 35 -1.40 0.09 12.42
N VAL A 36 -0.76 1.26 12.46
CA VAL A 36 -1.40 2.55 12.74
C VAL A 36 -1.76 3.27 11.44
N SER A 37 -0.89 3.18 10.44
CA SER A 37 -1.09 3.81 9.14
C SER A 37 -0.23 3.10 8.10
N ALA A 38 -0.73 3.00 6.87
CA ALA A 38 0.03 2.52 5.73
C ALA A 38 -0.29 3.43 4.55
N ARG A 39 0.74 3.88 3.83
CA ARG A 39 0.58 4.72 2.64
C ARG A 39 1.65 4.43 1.61
N VAL A 40 1.34 4.72 0.35
CA VAL A 40 2.31 4.72 -0.74
C VAL A 40 2.89 6.12 -0.87
N VAL A 41 4.20 6.20 -1.05
CA VAL A 41 4.91 7.45 -1.34
C VAL A 41 5.78 7.21 -2.56
N GLU A 42 5.71 8.11 -3.53
CA GLU A 42 6.58 8.07 -4.71
C GLU A 42 7.75 9.04 -4.51
N ARG A 43 8.97 8.56 -4.72
CA ARG A 43 10.20 9.36 -4.66
C ARG A 43 11.13 8.93 -5.78
N ASN A 44 11.58 9.90 -6.58
CA ASN A 44 12.50 9.66 -7.71
C ASN A 44 11.99 8.59 -8.70
N GLY A 45 10.68 8.58 -8.98
CA GLY A 45 10.03 7.59 -9.84
C GLY A 45 9.92 6.18 -9.24
N GLN A 46 10.30 5.99 -7.97
CA GLN A 46 10.15 4.73 -7.24
C GLN A 46 9.03 4.84 -6.22
N LYS A 47 8.21 3.79 -6.13
CA LYS A 47 7.14 3.69 -5.13
C LYS A 47 7.67 3.02 -3.86
N PHE A 48 7.26 3.55 -2.72
CA PHE A 48 7.61 3.04 -1.39
C PHE A 48 6.36 2.91 -0.54
N TYR A 49 6.23 1.78 0.15
CA TYR A 49 5.25 1.58 1.21
C TYR A 49 5.82 2.12 2.52
N VAL A 50 5.17 3.15 3.06
CA VAL A 50 5.50 3.71 4.37
C VAL A 50 4.46 3.22 5.36
N ILE A 51 4.90 2.41 6.30
CA ILE A 51 4.07 1.69 7.26
C ILE A 51 4.44 2.18 8.66
N ARG A 52 3.47 2.72 9.37
CA ARG A 52 3.59 3.09 10.78
C ARG A 52 3.02 1.97 11.62
N ILE A 53 3.83 1.42 12.50
CA ILE A 53 3.45 0.36 13.43
C ILE A 53 3.55 0.85 14.88
N LEU A 54 2.68 0.36 15.74
CA LEU A 54 2.72 0.51 17.19
C LEU A 54 3.16 -0.81 17.80
N THR A 55 4.35 -0.85 18.37
CA THR A 55 4.88 -2.02 19.06
C THR A 55 4.23 -2.17 20.44
N ARG A 56 4.35 -3.36 21.05
CA ARG A 56 3.70 -3.68 22.33
C ARG A 56 4.19 -2.83 23.51
N ASP A 57 5.41 -2.31 23.42
CA ASP A 57 6.01 -1.36 24.36
C ASP A 57 5.46 0.08 24.20
N GLY A 58 4.51 0.31 23.29
CA GLY A 58 3.88 1.60 23.05
C GLY A 58 4.67 2.53 22.12
N VAL A 59 5.71 2.03 21.45
CA VAL A 59 6.55 2.85 20.55
C VAL A 59 5.99 2.84 19.13
N VAL A 60 5.89 4.02 18.51
CA VAL A 60 5.54 4.13 17.08
C VAL A 60 6.80 4.08 16.23
N ARG A 61 6.87 3.11 15.31
CA ARG A 61 7.96 2.97 14.34
C ARG A 61 7.44 3.21 12.93
N THR A 62 8.27 3.82 12.09
CA THR A 62 7.99 4.01 10.66
C THR A 62 8.94 3.15 9.85
N ILE A 63 8.38 2.26 9.03
CA ILE A 63 9.11 1.32 8.19
C ILE A 63 8.82 1.65 6.74
N THR A 64 9.87 1.74 5.93
CA THR A 64 9.78 2.03 4.50
C THR A 64 10.20 0.80 3.72
N VAL A 65 9.31 0.29 2.88
CA VAL A 65 9.55 -0.89 2.04
C VAL A 65 9.46 -0.46 0.58
N PRO A 66 10.45 -0.74 -0.28
CA PRO A 66 10.34 -0.45 -1.70
C PRO A 66 9.22 -1.32 -2.31
N ALA A 67 8.32 -0.72 -3.06
CA ALA A 67 7.34 -1.44 -3.87
C ALA A 67 8.07 -1.97 -5.11
N ARG A 68 8.71 -3.14 -4.95
CA ARG A 68 9.21 -3.91 -6.08
C ARG A 68 8.09 -4.87 -6.47
N ASP A 69 7.69 -4.80 -7.74
CA ASP A 69 6.73 -5.71 -8.36
C ASP A 69 7.28 -7.15 -8.38
#